data_AF-A0A7V6ZPX1-F1
#
_entry.id   AF-A0A7V6ZPX1-F1
#
_cell.length_a   1.000
_cell.length_b   1.000
_cell.length_c   1.000
_cell.angle_alpha   90.00
_cell.angle_beta   90.00
_cell.angle_gamma   90.00
#
_symmetry.space_group_name_H-M   'P 1'
#
loop_
_entity.id
_entity.type
_entity.pdbx_description
1 polymer ?
#
loop_
_entity_poly.entity_id
_entity_poly.type
_entity_poly.pdbx_seq_one_letter_code
_entity_poly.pdbx_strand_id
1 'polypeptide(L)'
;PDASRGEFEGVRIIFAVLIPMVLGPALASPIIDRYGIPIVVDGKEGVAPTPLLFLGGIVFALLALLPLILADRERKKREGKTLPVE
;
A
#
# COMPACT_ATOMS: atom_id res chain seq x y z
N PRO A 1 -7.74 24.78 0.66
CA PRO A 1 -8.05 25.81 -0.37
C PRO A 1 -8.85 25.20 -1.52
N ASP A 2 -10.15 25.51 -1.64
CA ASP A 2 -11.05 24.89 -2.63
C ASP A 2 -10.72 25.28 -4.08
N ALA A 3 -10.04 26.40 -4.31
CA ALA A 3 -9.64 26.87 -5.65
C ALA A 3 -8.52 26.05 -6.31
N SER A 4 -7.70 25.32 -5.53
CA SER A 4 -6.58 24.53 -6.04
C SER A 4 -6.88 23.03 -6.14
N ARG A 5 -8.14 22.60 -5.92
CA ARG A 5 -8.51 21.17 -5.95
C ARG A 5 -8.05 20.49 -7.24
N GLY A 6 -8.29 21.11 -8.41
CA GLY A 6 -7.89 20.55 -9.70
C GLY A 6 -6.38 20.37 -9.87
N GLU A 7 -5.56 21.21 -9.23
CA GLU A 7 -4.10 21.12 -9.28
C GLU A 7 -3.56 20.00 -8.36
N PHE A 8 -4.24 19.75 -7.23
CA PHE A 8 -3.89 18.68 -6.30
C PHE A 8 -4.49 17.31 -6.66
N GLU A 9 -5.47 17.25 -7.57
CA GLU A 9 -6.03 15.98 -8.07
C GLU A 9 -4.98 15.11 -8.77
N GLY A 10 -4.05 15.70 -9.53
CA GLY A 10 -2.98 14.95 -10.20
C GLY A 10 -2.05 14.25 -9.21
N VAL A 11 -1.65 14.96 -8.15
CA VAL A 11 -0.84 14.39 -7.06
C VAL A 11 -1.61 13.27 -6.36
N ARG A 12 -2.91 13.48 -6.07
CA ARG A 12 -3.77 12.45 -5.47
C ARG A 12 -3.81 11.18 -6.33
N ILE A 13 -4.00 11.30 -7.64
CA ILE A 13 -4.08 10.15 -8.55
C ILE A 13 -2.75 9.37 -8.56
N ILE A 14 -1.61 10.05 -8.56
CA ILE A 14 -0.30 9.39 -8.53
C ILE A 14 -0.16 8.53 -7.27
N PHE A 15 -0.43 9.10 -6.10
CA PHE A 15 -0.23 8.41 -4.82
C PHE A 15 -1.34 7.40 -4.48
N ALA A 16 -2.59 7.72 -4.79
CA ALA A 16 -3.73 6.88 -4.42
C ALA A 16 -4.09 5.82 -5.47
N VAL A 17 -3.63 5.99 -6.72
CA VAL A 17 -4.02 5.10 -7.83
C VAL A 17 -2.80 4.50 -8.52
N LEU A 18 -1.95 5.33 -9.14
CA LEU A 18 -0.87 4.82 -9.99
C LEU A 18 0.14 3.98 -9.20
N ILE A 19 0.60 4.48 -8.06
CA ILE A 19 1.56 3.75 -7.22
C ILE A 19 0.97 2.41 -6.73
N PRO A 20 -0.21 2.35 -6.09
CA PRO A 20 -0.83 1.08 -5.70
C PRO A 20 -1.09 0.12 -6.87
N MET A 21 -1.48 0.64 -8.03
CA MET A 21 -1.79 -0.16 -9.21
C MET A 21 -0.55 -0.84 -9.82
N VAL A 22 0.62 -0.22 -9.73
CA VAL A 22 1.87 -0.83 -10.18
C VAL A 22 2.47 -1.73 -9.10
N LEU A 23 2.50 -1.26 -7.85
CA LEU A 23 3.10 -2.01 -6.75
C LEU A 23 2.31 -3.27 -6.38
N GLY A 24 0.98 -3.23 -6.43
CA GLY A 24 0.14 -4.38 -6.10
C GLY A 24 0.50 -5.62 -6.94
N PRO A 25 0.38 -5.56 -8.28
CA PRO A 25 0.82 -6.63 -9.16
C PRO A 25 2.32 -6.91 -9.07
N ALA A 26 3.19 -5.90 -8.99
CA ALA A 26 4.64 -6.13 -8.92
C ALA A 26 5.05 -6.96 -7.69
N LEU A 27 4.35 -6.80 -6.56
CA LEU A 27 4.58 -7.59 -5.35
C LEU A 27 3.87 -8.95 -5.39
N ALA A 28 2.72 -9.05 -6.07
CA ALA A 28 1.92 -10.27 -6.14
C ALA A 28 2.43 -11.27 -7.19
N SER A 29 2.81 -10.81 -8.38
CA SER A 29 3.16 -11.66 -9.52
C SER A 29 4.27 -12.68 -9.20
N PRO A 30 5.40 -12.31 -8.54
CA PRO A 30 6.43 -13.29 -8.22
C PRO A 30 5.96 -14.42 -7.28
N ILE A 31 4.98 -14.12 -6.41
CA ILE A 31 4.39 -15.11 -5.51
C ILE A 31 3.47 -16.05 -6.30
N ILE A 32 2.65 -15.48 -7.20
CA ILE A 32 1.73 -16.25 -8.04
C ILE A 32 2.51 -17.12 -9.03
N ASP A 33 3.55 -16.61 -9.68
CA ASP A 33 4.34 -17.35 -10.67
C ASP A 33 5.08 -18.54 -10.02
N ARG A 34 5.49 -18.41 -8.76
CA ARG A 34 6.27 -19.44 -8.06
C ARG A 34 5.43 -20.44 -7.28
N TYR A 35 4.33 -19.98 -6.67
CA TYR A 35 3.52 -20.77 -5.74
C TYR A 35 2.06 -20.91 -6.18
N GLY A 36 1.70 -20.37 -7.35
CA GLY A 36 0.36 -20.48 -7.89
C GLY A 36 0.06 -21.86 -8.46
N ILE A 37 -1.21 -22.12 -8.69
CA ILE A 37 -1.70 -23.41 -9.22
C ILE A 37 -2.13 -23.17 -10.67
N PRO A 38 -1.54 -23.87 -11.65
CA PRO A 38 -1.98 -23.79 -13.03
C PRO A 38 -3.44 -24.25 -13.14
N ILE A 39 -4.28 -23.41 -13.77
CA ILE A 39 -5.68 -23.69 -14.02
C ILE A 39 -6.05 -23.29 -15.43
N VAL A 40 -7.13 -23.88 -15.94
CA VAL A 40 -7.72 -23.48 -17.22
C VAL A 40 -9.06 -22.82 -16.95
N VAL A 41 -9.22 -21.57 -17.39
CA VAL A 41 -10.47 -20.80 -17.27
C VAL A 41 -10.92 -20.44 -18.67
N ASP A 42 -12.12 -20.87 -19.05
CA ASP A 42 -12.71 -20.61 -20.38
C ASP A 42 -11.79 -20.99 -21.56
N GLY A 43 -11.08 -22.11 -21.42
CA GLY A 43 -10.13 -22.60 -22.43
C GLY A 43 -8.81 -21.83 -22.50
N LYS A 44 -8.55 -20.91 -21.56
CA LYS A 44 -7.29 -20.17 -21.43
C LYS A 44 -6.50 -20.67 -20.23
N GLU A 45 -5.22 -20.94 -20.44
CA GLU A 45 -4.30 -21.25 -19.36
C GLU A 45 -4.08 -20.01 -18.50
N GLY A 46 -4.11 -20.21 -17.18
CA GLY A 46 -3.89 -19.18 -16.18
C GLY A 46 -3.33 -19.76 -14.89
N VAL A 47 -3.01 -18.90 -13.94
CA VAL A 47 -2.46 -19.31 -12.64
C VAL A 47 -3.35 -18.76 -11.53
N ALA A 48 -3.91 -19.67 -10.72
CA ALA A 48 -4.67 -19.31 -9.55
C ALA A 48 -3.72 -18.93 -8.39
N PRO A 49 -4.01 -17.85 -7.65
CA PRO A 49 -3.24 -17.49 -6.47
C PRO A 49 -3.46 -18.50 -5.35
N THR A 50 -2.42 -18.80 -4.59
CA THR A 50 -2.50 -19.63 -3.37
C THR A 50 -2.69 -18.78 -2.11
N PRO A 51 -3.12 -19.39 -0.99
CA PRO A 51 -3.27 -18.69 0.29
C PRO A 51 -2.02 -17.93 0.76
N LEU A 52 -0.84 -18.36 0.29
CA LEU A 52 0.44 -17.71 0.57
C LEU A 52 0.49 -16.24 0.11
N LEU A 53 -0.26 -15.88 -0.95
CA LEU A 53 -0.38 -14.50 -1.40
C LEU A 53 -0.99 -13.60 -0.32
N PHE A 54 -1.99 -14.08 0.43
CA PHE A 54 -2.61 -13.31 1.50
C PHE A 54 -1.66 -13.14 2.69
N LEU A 55 -0.83 -14.14 3.00
CA LEU A 55 0.20 -14.02 4.02
C LEU A 55 1.23 -12.95 3.63
N GLY A 56 1.67 -12.93 2.37
CA GLY A 56 2.51 -11.86 1.83
C GLY A 56 1.83 -10.49 1.96
N GLY A 57 0.55 -10.41 1.62
CA GLY A 57 -0.26 -9.20 1.77
C GLY A 57 -0.32 -8.68 3.20
N ILE A 58 -0.46 -9.56 4.20
CA ILE A 58 -0.43 -9.19 5.63
C ILE A 58 0.93 -8.58 6.00
N VAL A 59 2.04 -9.18 5.55
CA VAL A 59 3.38 -8.64 5.81
C VAL A 59 3.50 -7.22 5.22
N PHE A 60 3.06 -7.01 3.98
CA PHE A 60 3.07 -5.67 3.37
C PHE A 60 2.15 -4.68 4.08
N ALA A 61 0.98 -5.10 4.52
CA ALA A 61 0.06 -4.27 5.29
C ALA A 61 0.70 -3.82 6.62
N LEU A 62 1.38 -4.72 7.32
CA LEU A 62 2.12 -4.38 8.54
C LEU A 62 3.29 -3.42 8.26
N LEU A 63 4.02 -3.62 7.16
CA LEU A 63 5.08 -2.69 6.73
C LEU A 63 4.52 -1.30 6.41
N ALA A 64 3.32 -1.20 5.85
CA ALA A 64 2.65 0.08 5.59
C ALA A 64 2.29 0.84 6.89
N LEU A 65 2.17 0.15 8.04
CA LEU A 65 1.99 0.79 9.34
C LEU A 65 3.28 1.43 9.88
N LEU A 66 4.45 1.00 9.42
CA LEU A 66 5.74 1.54 9.89
C LEU A 66 5.86 3.07 9.70
N PRO A 67 5.65 3.65 8.50
CA PRO A 67 5.70 5.11 8.34
C PRO A 67 4.63 5.82 9.18
N LEU A 68 3.46 5.20 9.40
CA LEU A 68 2.40 5.78 10.22
C LEU A 68 2.83 5.86 11.70
N ILE A 69 3.46 4.81 12.23
CA ILE A 69 3.98 4.79 13.60
C ILE A 69 5.10 5.82 13.76
N LEU A 70 6.02 5.92 12.79
CA LEU A 70 7.07 6.94 12.81
C LEU A 70 6.49 8.36 12.78
N ALA A 71 5.49 8.60 11.95
CA ALA A 71 4.80 9.89 11.89
C ALA A 71 4.08 10.24 13.19
N ASP A 72 3.39 9.27 13.82
CA ASP A 72 2.73 9.48 15.12
C ASP A 72 3.73 9.80 16.23
N ARG A 73 4.89 9.13 16.24
CA ARG A 73 5.96 9.42 17.21
C ARG A 73 6.49 10.85 17.06
N GLU A 74 6.68 11.32 15.83
CA GLU A 74 7.13 12.69 15.58
C GLU A 74 6.05 13.73 15.93
N ARG A 75 4.77 13.41 15.71
CA ARG A 75 3.65 14.26 16.15
C ARG A 75 3.63 14.43 17.67
N LYS A 76 3.71 13.31 18.43
CA LYS A 76 3.74 13.33 19.90
C LYS A 76 4.94 14.10 20.47
N LYS A 77 6.13 13.96 19.87
CA LYS A 77 7.31 14.75 20.26
C LYS A 77 7.12 16.25 20.10
N ARG A 78 6.37 16.69 19.07
CA ARG A 78 6.06 18.11 18.85
C ARG A 78 5.06 18.63 19.88
N GLU A 79 4.03 17.84 20.19
CA GLU A 79 3.01 18.19 21.20
C GLU A 79 3.59 18.27 22.63
N GLY A 80 4.53 17.38 22.97
CA GLY A 80 5.23 17.44 24.27
C GLY A 80 6.21 18.61 24.43
N LYS A 81 6.56 19.30 23.33
CA LYS A 81 7.51 20.43 23.34
C LYS A 81 6.82 21.80 23.41
N THR A 82 5.50 21.85 23.22
CA THR A 82 4.68 23.08 23.19
C THR A 82 4.03 23.44 24.54
N LEU A 83 4.40 22.79 25.64
CA LEU A 83 3.97 23.17 26.99
C LEU A 83 5.11 23.86 27.75
N PRO A 84 5.30 25.19 27.63
CA PRO A 84 5.81 25.98 28.72
C PRO A 84 4.69 26.08 29.77
N VAL A 85 4.87 25.40 30.89
CA VAL A 85 4.09 25.67 32.10
C VAL A 85 4.61 27.00 32.63
N GLU A 86 3.76 28.03 32.58
CA GLU A 86 3.96 29.31 33.31
C GLU A 86 4.07 29.07 34.82
#